data_AF-A0A1Y5FAH8-F1
#
_entry.id   AF-A0A1Y5FAH8-F1
#
_cell.length_a   1.000
_cell.length_b   1.000
_cell.length_c   1.000
_cell.angle_alpha   90.00
_cell.angle_beta   90.00
_cell.angle_gamma   90.00
#
_symmetry.space_group_name_H-M   'P 1'
#
loop_
_entity.id
_entity.type
_entity.pdbx_description
1 polymer ?
#
loop_
_entity_poly.entity_id
_entity_poly.type
_entity_poly.pdbx_seq_one_letter_code
_entity_poly.pdbx_strand_id
1 'polypeptide(L)'
;MANRHKDFNELIASQFEDLEFSKAYITNLINEEDMSLEEALRETIISMGLQAFADKSDLSIQYVSDFVKKRRKFSTDTVNKYLQRAFQLEIKFSVESINPQTNYESPISRN
;
A
#
# COMPACT_ATOMS: atom_id res chain seq x y z
N MET A 1 -9.69 -26.87 -15.36
CA MET A 1 -10.25 -25.50 -15.42
C MET A 1 -9.25 -24.53 -14.80
N ALA A 2 -8.13 -24.25 -15.49
CA ALA A 2 -6.96 -23.55 -14.92
C ALA A 2 -6.70 -22.14 -15.50
N ASN A 3 -7.33 -21.78 -16.63
CA ASN A 3 -7.00 -20.50 -17.31
C ASN A 3 -7.66 -19.26 -16.69
N ARG A 4 -8.81 -19.40 -16.02
CA ARG A 4 -9.56 -18.23 -15.53
C ARG A 4 -8.82 -17.41 -14.46
N HIS A 5 -8.06 -18.08 -13.59
CA HIS A 5 -7.28 -17.37 -12.56
C HIS A 5 -6.06 -16.67 -13.14
N LYS A 6 -5.47 -17.22 -14.22
CA LYS A 6 -4.33 -16.61 -14.89
C LYS A 6 -4.77 -15.34 -15.63
N ASP A 7 -5.84 -15.45 -16.42
CA ASP A 7 -6.39 -14.33 -17.18
C ASP A 7 -6.89 -13.20 -16.26
N PHE A 8 -7.48 -13.55 -15.12
CA PHE A 8 -7.94 -12.56 -14.13
C PHE A 8 -6.77 -11.83 -13.46
N ASN A 9 -5.73 -12.57 -13.02
CA ASN A 9 -4.56 -11.97 -12.41
C ASN A 9 -3.78 -11.11 -13.41
N GLU A 10 -3.67 -11.53 -14.68
CA GLU A 10 -3.06 -10.72 -15.75
C GLU A 10 -3.82 -9.41 -15.99
N LEU A 11 -5.16 -9.45 -16.00
CA LEU A 11 -5.98 -8.25 -16.17
C LEU A 11 -5.84 -7.28 -15.00
N ILE A 12 -5.81 -7.77 -13.76
CA ILE A 12 -5.59 -6.94 -12.58
C ILE A 12 -4.16 -6.40 -12.54
N ALA A 13 -3.16 -7.23 -12.82
CA ALA A 13 -1.76 -6.81 -12.90
C ALA A 13 -1.56 -5.68 -13.91
N SER A 14 -2.26 -5.69 -15.04
CA SER A 14 -2.20 -4.60 -16.03
C SER A 14 -2.70 -3.25 -15.49
N GLN A 15 -3.63 -3.24 -14.54
CA GLN A 15 -4.09 -2.00 -13.90
C GLN A 15 -3.02 -1.43 -12.96
N PHE A 16 -2.22 -2.29 -12.33
CA PHE A 16 -1.07 -1.90 -11.52
C PHE A 16 0.15 -1.41 -12.33
N GLU A 17 0.05 -1.30 -13.65
CA GLU A 17 0.97 -0.49 -14.47
C GLU A 17 0.68 1.01 -14.33
N ASP A 18 -0.54 1.38 -13.96
CA ASP A 18 -0.92 2.77 -13.71
C ASP A 18 -0.58 3.16 -12.26
N LEU A 19 0.16 4.27 -12.13
CA LEU A 19 0.62 4.79 -10.85
C LEU A 19 -0.54 5.26 -9.97
N GLU A 20 -1.51 5.96 -10.56
CA GLU A 20 -2.65 6.50 -9.83
C GLU A 20 -3.58 5.38 -9.38
N PHE A 21 -3.78 4.35 -10.21
CA PHE A 21 -4.49 3.14 -9.82
C PHE A 21 -3.80 2.47 -8.63
N SER A 22 -2.50 2.21 -8.73
CA SER A 22 -1.73 1.55 -7.67
C SER A 22 -1.81 2.32 -6.35
N LYS A 23 -1.67 3.64 -6.42
CA LYS A 23 -1.78 4.54 -5.27
C LYS A 23 -3.18 4.53 -4.67
N ALA A 24 -4.21 4.70 -5.49
CA ALA A 24 -5.60 4.72 -5.04
C ALA A 24 -5.98 3.38 -4.39
N TYR A 25 -5.61 2.27 -5.03
CA TYR A 25 -5.88 0.93 -4.53
C TYR A 25 -5.29 0.70 -3.13
N ILE A 26 -3.99 0.96 -2.96
CA ILE A 26 -3.30 0.79 -1.68
C ILE A 26 -3.85 1.77 -0.62
N THR A 27 -4.17 3.00 -1.02
CA THR A 27 -4.73 4.02 -0.10
C THR A 27 -6.12 3.61 0.38
N ASN A 28 -6.96 3.05 -0.49
CA ASN A 28 -8.29 2.57 -0.11
C ASN A 28 -8.20 1.40 0.86
N LEU A 29 -7.29 0.45 0.65
CA LEU A 29 -7.06 -0.65 1.60
C LEU A 29 -6.70 -0.12 3.00
N ILE A 30 -5.88 0.93 3.07
CA ILE A 30 -5.47 1.52 4.36
C ILE A 30 -6.61 2.31 5.00
N ASN A 31 -7.28 3.18 4.23
CA ASN A 31 -8.21 4.17 4.80
C ASN A 31 -9.64 3.64 4.93
N GLU A 32 -10.09 2.80 3.99
CA GLU A 32 -11.47 2.30 3.96
C GLU A 32 -11.58 0.92 4.62
N GLU A 33 -10.55 0.07 4.49
CA GLU A 33 -10.53 -1.26 5.09
C GLU A 33 -9.69 -1.35 6.40
N ASP A 34 -9.21 -0.20 6.90
CA ASP A 34 -8.45 -0.07 8.15
C ASP A 34 -7.23 -1.03 8.22
N MET A 35 -6.62 -1.32 7.07
CA MET A 35 -5.46 -2.20 7.00
C MET A 35 -4.19 -1.45 7.38
N SER A 36 -3.28 -2.15 8.07
CA SER A 36 -1.91 -1.66 8.17
C SER A 36 -1.25 -1.61 6.79
N LEU A 37 -0.27 -0.73 6.61
CA LEU A 37 0.48 -0.63 5.35
C LEU A 37 1.04 -1.99 4.87
N GLU A 38 1.53 -2.81 5.81
CA GLU A 38 2.09 -4.13 5.48
C GLU A 38 0.99 -5.09 5.00
N GLU A 39 -0.23 -4.99 5.55
CA GLU A 39 -1.39 -5.78 5.12
C GLU A 39 -1.91 -5.32 3.77
N ALA A 40 -2.06 -4.02 3.57
CA ALA A 40 -2.46 -3.45 2.28
C ALA A 40 -1.51 -3.87 1.16
N LEU A 41 -0.18 -3.82 1.40
CA LEU A 41 0.80 -4.28 0.42
C LEU A 41 0.69 -5.78 0.15
N ARG A 42 0.44 -6.60 1.18
CA ARG A 42 0.24 -8.06 0.99
C ARG A 42 -0.99 -8.35 0.13
N GLU A 43 -2.10 -7.67 0.40
CA GLU A 43 -3.33 -7.87 -0.35
C GLU A 43 -3.21 -7.39 -1.80
N THR A 44 -2.48 -6.30 -2.00
CA THR A 44 -2.11 -5.82 -3.34
C THR A 44 -1.33 -6.89 -4.12
N ILE A 45 -0.32 -7.53 -3.50
CA ILE A 45 0.47 -8.61 -4.11
C ILE A 45 -0.41 -9.82 -4.43
N ILE A 46 -1.36 -10.17 -3.57
CA ILE A 46 -2.29 -11.28 -3.79
C ILE A 46 -3.19 -10.98 -4.98
N SER A 47 -3.74 -9.77 -5.06
CA SER A 47 -4.68 -9.34 -6.10
C SER A 47 -4.04 -9.27 -7.48
N MET A 48 -2.82 -8.75 -7.60
CA MET A 48 -2.10 -8.75 -8.89
C MET A 48 -1.46 -10.10 -9.23
N GLY A 49 -1.17 -10.91 -8.21
CA GLY A 49 -0.47 -12.18 -8.35
C GLY A 49 1.04 -12.10 -8.03
N LEU A 50 1.53 -13.13 -7.35
CA LEU A 50 2.91 -13.19 -6.83
C LEU A 50 3.97 -13.06 -7.93
N GLN A 51 3.74 -13.67 -9.09
CA GLN A 51 4.68 -13.63 -10.22
C GLN A 51 4.75 -12.22 -10.80
N ALA A 52 3.61 -11.59 -11.07
CA ALA A 52 3.55 -10.24 -11.61
C ALA A 52 4.26 -9.23 -10.70
N PHE A 53 4.05 -9.34 -9.39
CA PHE A 53 4.77 -8.50 -8.44
C PHE A 53 6.28 -8.79 -8.40
N ALA A 54 6.67 -10.06 -8.41
CA ALA A 54 8.08 -10.48 -8.41
C ALA A 54 8.83 -9.90 -9.61
N ASP A 55 8.24 -10.02 -10.80
CA ASP A 55 8.79 -9.49 -12.04
C ASP A 55 8.90 -7.95 -12.00
N LYS A 56 7.84 -7.28 -11.52
CA LYS A 56 7.79 -5.81 -11.43
C LYS A 56 8.78 -5.23 -10.42
N SER A 57 9.01 -5.94 -9.31
CA SER A 57 9.87 -5.47 -8.20
C SER A 57 11.32 -5.96 -8.28
N ASP A 58 11.66 -6.77 -9.28
CA ASP A 58 12.95 -7.47 -9.41
C ASP A 58 13.31 -8.23 -8.12
N LEU A 59 12.34 -9.01 -7.62
CA LEU A 59 12.47 -9.86 -6.43
C LEU A 59 12.21 -11.31 -6.81
N SER A 60 12.83 -12.25 -6.08
CA SER A 60 12.50 -13.66 -6.31
C SER A 60 11.09 -13.99 -5.85
N ILE A 61 10.38 -14.82 -6.62
CA ILE A 61 9.02 -15.26 -6.26
C ILE A 61 8.96 -15.93 -4.88
N GLN A 62 10.04 -16.61 -4.48
CA GLN A 62 10.17 -17.20 -3.14
C GLN A 62 10.14 -16.12 -2.05
N TYR A 63 10.89 -15.04 -2.25
CA TYR A 63 10.98 -13.93 -1.30
C TYR A 63 9.65 -13.17 -1.18
N VAL A 64 8.94 -12.99 -2.30
CA VAL A 64 7.58 -12.44 -2.35
C VAL A 64 6.59 -13.38 -1.65
N SER A 65 6.66 -14.70 -1.90
CA SER A 65 5.80 -15.68 -1.23
C SER A 65 5.99 -15.68 0.28
N ASP A 66 7.24 -15.62 0.75
CA ASP A 66 7.56 -15.57 2.18
C ASP A 66 7.05 -14.27 2.84
N PHE A 67 7.05 -13.15 2.10
CA PHE A 67 6.43 -11.89 2.54
C PHE A 67 4.92 -12.02 2.72
N VAL A 68 4.22 -12.50 1.68
CA VAL A 68 2.76 -12.70 1.71
C VAL A 68 2.36 -13.65 2.84
N LYS A 69 3.11 -14.75 3.04
CA LYS A 69 2.83 -15.76 4.06
C LYS A 69 3.22 -15.36 5.49
N LYS A 70 3.67 -14.12 5.73
CA LYS A 70 4.12 -13.61 7.04
C LYS A 70 5.18 -14.50 7.72
N ARG A 71 6.03 -15.19 6.93
CA ARG A 71 7.03 -16.13 7.47
C ARG A 71 8.16 -15.47 8.24
N ARG A 72 8.30 -14.14 8.12
CA ARG A 72 9.22 -13.30 8.88
C ARG A 72 8.60 -11.91 9.08
N LYS A 73 9.07 -11.19 10.11
CA LYS A 73 8.70 -9.80 10.34
C LYS A 73 9.49 -8.90 9.39
N PHE A 74 8.81 -8.02 8.66
CA PHE A 74 9.43 -7.05 7.77
C PHE A 74 9.46 -5.68 8.43
N SER A 75 10.55 -4.93 8.22
CA SER A 75 10.62 -3.54 8.66
C SER A 75 9.81 -2.63 7.75
N THR A 76 9.38 -1.48 8.25
CA THR A 76 8.75 -0.42 7.45
C THR A 76 9.63 -0.02 6.26
N ASP A 77 10.96 0.02 6.43
CA ASP A 77 11.89 0.30 5.33
C ASP A 77 11.82 -0.76 4.21
N THR A 78 11.59 -2.03 4.58
CA THR A 78 11.47 -3.10 3.59
C THR A 78 10.16 -2.97 2.82
N VAL A 79 9.07 -2.64 3.52
CA VAL A 79 7.77 -2.35 2.91
C VAL A 79 7.87 -1.14 1.98
N ASN A 80 8.55 -0.07 2.40
CA ASN A 80 8.78 1.11 1.58
C ASN A 80 9.58 0.78 0.31
N LYS A 81 10.65 -0.01 0.43
CA LYS A 81 11.45 -0.44 -0.73
C LYS A 81 10.62 -1.22 -1.74
N TYR A 82 9.66 -2.03 -1.29
CA TYR A 82 8.79 -2.79 -2.17
C TYR A 82 7.82 -1.88 -2.92
N LEU A 83 7.22 -0.90 -2.23
CA LEU A 83 6.38 0.12 -2.86
C LEU A 83 7.14 0.91 -3.91
N GLN A 84 8.38 1.29 -3.61
CA GLN A 84 9.25 2.02 -4.53
C GLN A 84 9.60 1.19 -5.76
N ARG A 85 9.99 -0.08 -5.56
CA ARG A 85 10.39 -0.95 -6.66
C ARG A 85 9.22 -1.36 -7.55
N ALA A 86 8.11 -1.74 -6.95
CA ALA A 86 6.96 -2.24 -7.69
C ALA A 86 6.13 -1.11 -8.31
N PHE A 87 5.90 -0.02 -7.58
CA PHE A 87 4.90 0.98 -7.97
C PHE A 87 5.47 2.39 -8.08
N GLN A 88 6.76 2.61 -7.83
CA GLN A 88 7.36 3.95 -7.74
C GLN A 88 6.66 4.84 -6.70
N LEU A 89 6.11 4.21 -5.65
CA LEU A 89 5.45 4.88 -4.54
C LEU A 89 6.36 4.92 -3.32
N GLU A 90 6.24 5.98 -2.53
CA GLU A 90 6.94 6.12 -1.25
C GLU A 90 5.95 6.46 -0.13
N ILE A 91 6.25 5.99 1.07
CA ILE A 91 5.50 6.35 2.26
C ILE A 91 5.96 7.73 2.73
N LYS A 92 5.02 8.66 2.90
CA LYS A 92 5.25 9.90 3.64
C LYS A 92 4.45 9.88 4.93
N PHE A 93 5.15 10.02 6.06
CA PHE A 93 4.52 10.20 7.35
C PHE A 93 4.34 11.70 7.61
N SER A 94 3.11 12.11 7.89
CA SER A 94 2.79 13.41 8.50
C SER A 94 2.37 13.21 9.94
N VAL A 95 2.63 14.21 10.78
CA VAL A 95 2.15 14.26 12.16
C VAL A 95 1.20 15.44 12.28
N GLU A 96 -0.01 15.18 12.74
CA GLU A 96 -1.07 16.18 12.87
C GLU A 96 -1.47 16.36 14.33
N SER A 97 -1.90 17.57 14.70
CA SER A 97 -2.41 17.85 16.03
C SER A 97 -3.83 17.30 16.19
N ILE A 98 -4.06 16.53 17.25
CA ILE A 98 -5.37 15.95 17.59
C ILE A 98 -6.43 17.04 17.86
N ASN A 99 -6.00 18.24 18.26
CA ASN A 99 -6.85 19.42 18.37
C ASN A 99 -6.61 20.36 17.18
N PRO A 100 -7.53 20.46 16.20
CA PRO A 100 -7.56 21.64 15.35
C PRO A 100 -7.78 22.84 16.27
N GLN A 101 -6.91 23.84 16.19
CA GLN A 101 -6.94 25.01 17.07
C GLN A 101 -8.37 25.56 17.20
N THR A 102 -8.93 25.47 18.40
CA THR A 102 -9.99 26.37 18.83
C THR A 102 -9.47 27.78 18.66
N ASN A 103 -10.10 28.56 17.79
CA ASN A 103 -9.90 30.01 17.70
C ASN A 103 -10.03 30.58 19.13
N TYR A 104 -8.90 30.95 19.74
CA TYR A 104 -8.93 31.80 20.93
C TYR A 104 -9.37 33.18 20.48
N GLU A 105 -10.68 33.38 20.32
CA GLU A 105 -11.24 34.72 20.41
C GLU A 105 -10.89 35.23 21.81
N SER A 106 -9.93 36.16 21.86
CA SER A 106 -9.63 36.88 23.09
C SER A 106 -10.91 37.59 23.52
N PRO A 107 -11.38 37.45 24.77
CA PRO A 107 -12.45 38.28 25.27
C PRO A 107 -11.91 39.70 25.38
N ILE A 108 -12.20 40.53 24.38
CA ILE A 108 -11.92 41.96 24.49
C ILE A 108 -12.89 42.48 25.55
N SER A 109 -12.33 42.69 26.74
CA SER A 109 -12.99 43.26 27.90
C SER A 109 -13.78 44.51 27.52
N ARG A 110 -15.03 44.52 27.98
CA ARG A 110 -15.89 45.71 28.03
C ARG A 110 -15.15 46.85 28.73
N ASN A 111 -15.16 48.04 28.12
CA ASN A 111 -15.11 49.33 28.81
C ASN A 111 -16.37 50.10 28.43
#